data_AF-A0A7C3VUX4-F1
#
_entry.id   AF-A0A7C3VUX4-F1
#
_cell.length_a   1.000
_cell.length_b   1.000
_cell.length_c   1.000
_cell.angle_alpha   90.00
_cell.angle_beta   90.00
_cell.angle_gamma   90.00
#
_symmetry.space_group_name_H-M   'P 1'
#
loop_
_entity.id
_entity.type
_entity.pdbx_description
1 polymer ?
#
loop_
_entity_poly.entity_id
_entity_poly.type
_entity_poly.pdbx_seq_one_letter_code
_entity_poly.pdbx_strand_id
1 'polypeptide(L)'
;MKSALSLAETIAAKMQDLSSQRQQQVLDFIEFLLQQDTPPEKFLHPDGRPMSALEAAGDLVGCIEGPGDLSMKKQELKRHPVQ
;
A
#
# COMPACT_ATOMS: atom_id res chain seq x y z
N MET A 1 -12.09 -40.71 -13.45
CA MET A 1 -11.60 -39.61 -14.32
C MET A 1 -11.49 -38.38 -13.45
N LYS A 2 -10.28 -37.95 -13.08
CA LYS A 2 -10.07 -36.80 -12.20
C LYS A 2 -10.02 -35.56 -13.10
N SER A 3 -11.15 -34.85 -13.21
CA SER A 3 -11.20 -33.61 -13.97
C SER A 3 -10.15 -32.65 -13.41
N ALA A 4 -9.20 -32.23 -14.25
CA ALA A 4 -8.30 -31.15 -13.90
C ALA A 4 -9.15 -29.88 -13.79
N LEU A 5 -9.59 -29.57 -12.57
CA LEU A 5 -10.28 -28.32 -12.26
C LEU A 5 -9.41 -27.18 -12.75
N SER A 6 -10.02 -26.22 -13.44
CA SER A 6 -9.33 -24.99 -13.78
C SER A 6 -8.86 -24.29 -12.50
N LEU A 7 -7.80 -23.49 -12.61
CA LEU A 7 -7.27 -22.74 -11.48
C LEU A 7 -8.36 -21.89 -10.81
N ALA A 8 -9.25 -21.30 -11.61
CA ALA A 8 -10.40 -20.52 -11.14
C ALA A 8 -11.37 -21.36 -10.29
N GLU A 9 -11.73 -22.57 -10.74
CA GLU A 9 -12.60 -23.46 -9.99
C GLU A 9 -11.97 -23.92 -8.68
N THR A 10 -10.66 -24.18 -8.68
CA THR A 10 -9.91 -24.57 -7.48
C THR A 10 -9.87 -23.43 -6.45
N ILE A 11 -9.67 -22.19 -6.90
CA ILE A 11 -9.70 -21.00 -6.03
C ILE A 11 -11.12 -20.80 -5.46
N ALA A 12 -12.16 -20.90 -6.29
CA ALA A 12 -13.55 -20.75 -5.85
C ALA A 12 -13.94 -21.81 -4.80
N ALA A 13 -13.51 -23.06 -4.98
CA ALA A 13 -13.74 -24.13 -4.02
C ALA A 13 -13.04 -23.86 -2.68
N LYS A 14 -11.74 -23.51 -2.71
CA LYS A 14 -10.97 -23.20 -1.50
C LYS A 14 -11.48 -21.97 -0.76
N MET A 15 -12.02 -21.00 -1.48
CA MET A 15 -12.55 -19.77 -0.91
C MET A 15 -13.88 -20.01 -0.18
N GLN A 16 -14.69 -20.99 -0.60
CA GLN A 16 -15.90 -21.41 0.12
C GLN A 16 -15.59 -22.09 1.46
N ASP A 17 -14.44 -22.75 1.58
CA ASP A 17 -14.00 -23.40 2.84
C ASP A 17 -13.48 -22.39 3.89
N LEU A 18 -13.26 -21.13 3.51
CA LEU A 18 -12.76 -20.09 4.40
C LEU A 18 -13.89 -19.38 5.16
N SER A 19 -13.59 -18.92 6.37
CA SER A 19 -14.49 -18.03 7.10
C SER A 19 -14.58 -16.66 6.41
N SER A 20 -15.68 -15.92 6.64
CA SER A 20 -15.91 -14.61 6.01
C SER A 20 -14.79 -13.60 6.26
N GLN A 21 -14.17 -13.62 7.45
CA GLN A 21 -13.00 -12.78 7.73
C GLN A 21 -11.79 -13.15 6.88
N ARG A 22 -11.54 -14.45 6.68
CA ARG A 22 -10.43 -14.92 5.84
C ARG A 22 -10.72 -14.67 4.35
N GLN A 23 -11.97 -14.78 3.92
CA GLN A 23 -12.37 -14.41 2.56
C GLN A 23 -12.08 -12.92 2.28
N GLN A 24 -12.40 -12.03 3.22
CA GLN A 24 -12.08 -10.61 3.08
C GLN A 24 -10.56 -10.39 2.95
N GLN A 25 -9.74 -11.05 3.77
CA GLN A 25 -8.28 -10.96 3.66
C GLN A 25 -7.75 -11.43 2.30
N VAL A 26 -8.37 -12.46 1.71
CA VAL A 26 -8.01 -12.92 0.36
C VAL A 26 -8.38 -11.87 -0.68
N LEU A 27 -9.55 -11.24 -0.57
CA LEU A 27 -9.96 -10.14 -1.45
C LEU A 27 -9.00 -8.95 -1.34
N ASP A 28 -8.67 -8.51 -0.13
CA ASP A 28 -7.74 -7.42 0.11
C ASP A 28 -6.36 -7.72 -0.50
N PHE A 29 -5.90 -8.97 -0.41
CA PHE A 29 -4.64 -9.39 -1.00
C PHE A 29 -4.68 -9.41 -2.54
N ILE A 30 -5.79 -9.85 -3.14
CA ILE A 30 -5.98 -9.79 -4.59
C ILE A 30 -5.96 -8.34 -5.08
N GLU A 31 -6.65 -7.44 -4.37
CA GLU A 31 -6.65 -6.01 -4.68
C GLU A 31 -5.23 -5.43 -4.63
N PHE A 32 -4.47 -5.77 -3.59
CA PHE A 32 -3.07 -5.38 -3.48
C PHE A 32 -2.20 -5.86 -4.66
N LEU A 33 -2.41 -7.09 -5.14
CA LEU A 33 -1.69 -7.60 -6.32
C LEU A 33 -2.07 -6.84 -7.58
N LEU A 34 -3.36 -6.56 -7.79
CA LEU A 34 -3.84 -5.78 -8.94
C LEU A 34 -3.29 -4.34 -8.95
N GLN A 35 -3.11 -3.74 -7.77
CA GLN A 35 -2.48 -2.43 -7.63
C GLN A 35 -0.98 -2.47 -7.99
N GLN A 36 -0.28 -3.58 -7.74
CA GLN A 36 1.12 -3.73 -8.17
C GLN A 36 1.28 -3.95 -9.67
N ASP A 37 0.32 -4.66 -10.30
CA ASP A 37 0.29 -4.84 -11.75
C ASP A 37 -0.16 -3.58 -12.50
N THR A 38 -0.77 -2.63 -11.79
CA THR A 38 -1.03 -1.29 -12.34
C THR A 38 0.33 -0.61 -12.55
N PRO A 39 0.68 -0.22 -13.78
CA PRO A 39 1.92 0.49 -14.02
C PRO A 39 1.95 1.72 -13.11
N PRO A 40 3.03 1.97 -12.36
CA PRO A 40 3.13 3.19 -11.59
C PRO A 40 2.89 4.36 -12.55
N GLU A 41 2.04 5.32 -12.14
CA GLU A 41 1.86 6.56 -12.88
C GLU A 41 3.25 7.11 -13.17
N LYS A 42 3.59 7.15 -14.46
CA LYS A 42 4.89 7.69 -14.86
C LYS A 42 4.79 9.17 -14.65
N PHE A 43 5.54 9.68 -13.68
CA PHE A 43 5.81 11.10 -13.58
C PHE A 43 6.57 11.48 -14.84
N LEU A 44 5.90 12.18 -15.75
CA LEU A 44 6.48 12.64 -17.00
C LEU A 44 6.51 14.16 -16.97
N HIS A 45 7.59 14.74 -17.46
CA HIS A 45 7.60 16.14 -17.82
C HIS A 45 6.62 16.42 -18.98
N PRO A 46 6.18 17.66 -19.21
CA PRO A 46 5.33 18.03 -20.34
C PRO A 46 5.91 17.67 -21.72
N ASP A 47 7.23 17.47 -21.81
CA ASP A 47 7.96 17.02 -22.99
C ASP A 47 8.05 15.49 -23.13
N GLY A 48 7.42 14.73 -22.21
CA GLY A 48 7.36 13.28 -22.21
C GLY A 48 8.59 12.58 -21.60
N ARG A 49 9.57 13.31 -21.06
CA ARG A 49 10.72 12.69 -20.38
C ARG A 49 10.32 12.14 -19.00
N PRO A 50 10.89 10.99 -18.58
CA PRO A 50 10.66 10.47 -17.23
C PRO A 50 11.25 11.43 -16.19
N MET A 51 10.42 11.78 -15.21
CA MET A 51 10.77 12.63 -14.08
C MET A 51 11.20 11.75 -12.90
N SER A 52 12.25 12.16 -12.19
CA SER A 52 12.65 11.44 -10.97
C SER A 52 11.68 11.71 -9.83
N ALA A 53 11.67 10.84 -8.81
CA ALA A 53 10.85 11.04 -7.62
C ALA A 53 11.19 12.35 -6.88
N LEU A 54 12.45 12.80 -6.93
CA LEU A 54 12.89 14.06 -6.35
C LEU A 54 12.29 15.26 -7.09
N GLU A 55 12.29 15.21 -8.43
CA GLU A 55 11.72 16.27 -9.27
C GLU A 55 10.20 16.33 -9.14
N ALA A 56 9.53 15.17 -9.09
CA ALA A 56 8.09 15.07 -8.89
C ALA A 56 7.65 15.58 -7.51
N ALA A 57 8.46 15.34 -6.48
CA ALA A 57 8.23 15.86 -5.14
C ALA A 57 8.59 17.36 -5.01
N GLY A 58 9.16 18.00 -6.04
CA GLY A 58 9.60 19.39 -5.99
C GLY A 58 8.51 20.37 -5.53
N ASP A 59 7.25 20.14 -5.92
CA ASP A 59 6.10 20.95 -5.50
C ASP A 59 5.66 20.69 -4.04
N LEU A 60 6.10 19.57 -3.44
CA LEU A 60 5.86 19.18 -2.05
C LEU A 60 7.05 19.51 -1.14
N VAL A 61 8.28 19.54 -1.68
CA VAL A 61 9.51 19.89 -0.96
C VAL A 61 9.54 21.40 -0.74
N GLY A 62 9.06 21.82 0.44
CA GLY A 62 9.02 23.22 0.86
C GLY A 62 7.63 23.72 1.27
N CYS A 63 6.58 22.95 1.02
CA CYS A 63 5.19 23.30 1.38
C CYS A 63 4.70 22.64 2.68
N ILE A 64 5.62 22.28 3.57
CA ILE A 64 5.28 22.04 4.96
C ILE A 64 6.11 23.02 5.77
N GLU A 65 5.52 24.16 6.15
CA GLU A 65 5.84 24.80 7.43
C GLU A 65 5.47 23.79 8.52
N GLY A 66 6.28 22.73 8.63
CA GLY A 66 6.22 21.82 9.74
C GLY A 66 6.58 22.62 10.98
N PRO A 67 6.06 22.26 12.17
CA PRO A 67 6.51 22.87 13.40
C PRO A 67 8.04 22.82 13.39
N GLY A 68 8.70 23.99 13.46
CA GLY A 68 10.14 24.15 13.32
C GLY A 68 10.96 23.40 14.38
N ASP A 69 10.28 22.71 15.29
CA ASP A 69 10.86 21.81 16.26
C ASP A 69 10.19 20.42 16.21
N LEU A 70 10.84 19.47 15.54
CA LEU A 70 10.49 18.05 15.56
C LEU A 70 10.80 17.37 16.91
N SER A 71 11.35 18.11 17.89
CA SER A 71 11.70 17.61 19.23
C SER A 71 10.53 17.54 20.21
N MET A 72 9.36 18.11 19.87
CA MET A 72 8.25 18.31 20.81
C MET A 72 7.50 17.04 21.26
N LYS A 73 8.10 15.84 21.22
CA LYS A 73 7.57 14.66 21.94
C LYS A 73 8.58 13.81 22.70
N LYS A 74 9.79 14.31 22.99
CA LYS A 74 10.70 13.56 23.90
C LYS A 74 10.25 13.57 25.37
N GLN A 75 9.48 14.57 25.82
CA GLN A 75 9.00 14.63 27.20
C GLN A 75 7.73 13.81 27.44
N GLU A 76 6.87 13.65 26.42
CA GLU A 76 5.66 12.82 26.52
C GLU A 76 5.99 11.32 26.60
N LEU A 77 7.04 10.86 25.90
CA LEU A 77 7.53 9.48 25.99
C LEU A 77 8.18 9.14 27.34
N LYS A 78 8.65 10.14 28.10
CA LYS A 78 9.29 9.92 29.41
C LYS A 78 8.31 9.89 30.58
N ARG A 79 7.03 10.18 30.34
CA ARG A 79 6.01 10.36 31.40
C ARG A 79 5.00 9.22 31.47
N HIS A 80 5.41 8.01 31.13
CA HIS A 80 4.76 6.78 31.57
C HIS A 80 5.80 5.78 32.10
N PRO A 81 6.24 5.90 33.36
CA PRO A 81 6.56 4.71 34.12
C PRO A 81 5.25 3.94 34.35
N VAL A 82 5.23 2.72 33.82
CA VAL A 82 4.29 1.67 34.19
C VAL A 82 4.61 1.27 35.63
N GLN A 83 3.58 1.35 36.49
CA GLN A 83 3.49 0.89 37.89
C GLN A 83 4.23 1.70 38.95
#